data_AF-A0AAU1AAR6-F1
#
_entry.id   AF-A0AAU1AAR6-F1
#
_cell.length_a   1.000
_cell.length_b   1.000
_cell.length_c   1.000
_cell.angle_alpha   90.00
_cell.angle_beta   90.00
_cell.angle_gamma   90.00
#
_symmetry.space_group_name_H-M   'P 1'
#
loop_
_entity.id
_entity.type
_entity.pdbx_description
1 polymer ?
#
loop_
_entity_poly.entity_id
_entity_poly.type
_entity_poly.pdbx_seq_one_letter_code
_entity_poly.pdbx_strand_id
1 'polypeptide(L)' 'MASGTVKWFNSEKGFGFIEQDGGGPDVFAHYSNISGNGYRELAEGEKVSFDVTQGQKGPQAENIVRG' A
#
# COMPACT_ATOMS: atom_id res chain seq x y z
N MET A 1 7.74 -8.03 6.15
CA MET A 1 6.93 -8.16 4.92
C MET A 1 5.62 -8.87 5.18
N ALA A 2 4.53 -8.11 5.14
CA ALA A 2 3.16 -8.56 5.00
C ALA A 2 2.77 -8.57 3.51
N SER A 3 1.66 -9.23 3.19
CA SER A 3 1.03 -9.19 1.87
C SER A 3 -0.41 -8.71 1.98
N GLY A 4 -0.94 -8.22 0.86
CA GLY A 4 -2.30 -7.73 0.81
C GLY A 4 -2.78 -7.42 -0.59
N THR A 5 -4.00 -6.92 -0.65
CA THR A 5 -4.69 -6.52 -1.88
C THR A 5 -5.01 -5.04 -1.81
N VAL A 6 -4.67 -4.29 -2.86
CA VAL A 6 -4.98 -2.87 -2.93
C VAL A 6 -6.50 -2.71 -2.96
N LYS A 7 -7.05 -2.13 -1.90
CA LYS A 7 -8.49 -1.96 -1.74
C LYS A 7 -9.00 -0.81 -2.60
N TRP A 8 -8.22 0.26 -2.67
CA TRP A 8 -8.39 1.36 -3.60
C TRP A 8 -7.13 2.23 -3.58
N PHE A 9 -6.87 2.94 -4.67
CA PHE A 9 -5.80 3.93 -4.75
C PHE A 9 -6.25 5.09 -5.63
N ASN A 10 -6.01 6.32 -5.19
CA ASN A 10 -6.26 7.51 -5.98
C ASN A 10 -4.92 8.05 -6.51
N SER A 11 -4.63 7.81 -7.79
CA SER A 11 -3.36 8.22 -8.42
C SER A 11 -3.19 9.74 -8.50
N GLU A 12 -4.28 10.50 -8.58
CA GLU A 12 -4.23 11.97 -8.58
C GLU A 12 -3.79 12.52 -7.22
N LYS A 13 -4.25 11.88 -6.12
CA LYS A 13 -3.89 12.26 -4.74
C LYS A 13 -2.64 11.55 -4.22
N GLY A 14 -2.21 10.47 -4.87
CA GLY A 14 -1.02 9.70 -4.51
C GLY A 14 -1.17 8.83 -3.25
N PHE A 15 -2.39 8.44 -2.88
CA PHE A 15 -2.61 7.57 -1.73
C PHE A 15 -3.82 6.65 -1.88
N GLY A 16 -3.85 5.61 -1.06
CA GLY A 16 -4.89 4.61 -0.99
C GLY A 16 -4.79 3.74 0.25
N PHE A 17 -5.44 2.58 0.21
CA PHE A 17 -5.40 1.60 1.29
C PHE A 17 -5.22 0.19 0.74
N ILE A 18 -4.54 -0.65 1.51
CA ILE A 18 -4.32 -2.06 1.24
C ILE A 18 -5.03 -2.88 2.32
N GLU A 19 -5.84 -3.85 1.91
CA GLU A 19 -6.41 -4.86 2.78
C GLU A 19 -5.37 -5.96 3.02
N GLN A 20 -5.07 -6.27 4.29
CA GLN A 20 -4.05 -7.25 4.66
C GLN A 20 -4.58 -8.68 4.51
N ASP A 21 -3.80 -9.57 3.89
CA ASP A 21 -4.19 -10.99 3.73
C ASP A 21 -4.30 -11.72 5.09
N GLY A 22 -3.55 -11.27 6.10
CA GLY A 22 -3.61 -11.81 7.47
C GLY A 22 -4.79 -11.27 8.31
N GLY A 23 -5.65 -10.44 7.72
CA GLY A 23 -6.66 -9.67 8.43
C GLY A 23 -6.07 -8.51 9.25
N GLY A 24 -6.94 -7.80 9.96
CA GLY A 24 -6.58 -6.60 10.73
C GLY A 24 -7.01 -5.30 10.03
N PRO A 25 -6.54 -4.13 10.51
CA PRO A 25 -6.92 -2.85 9.94
C PRO A 25 -6.41 -2.68 8.50
N ASP A 26 -7.12 -1.90 7.69
CA ASP A 26 -6.60 -1.44 6.40
C ASP A 26 -5.30 -0.65 6.59
N VAL A 27 -4.33 -0.89 5.72
CA VAL A 27 -3.00 -0.28 5.79
C VAL A 27 -2.93 0.88 4.82
N PHE A 28 -2.57 2.07 5.31
CA PHE A 28 -2.43 3.26 4.47
C PHE A 28 -1.26 3.12 3.50
N ALA A 29 -1.50 3.39 2.22
CA ALA A 29 -0.48 3.33 1.17
C ALA A 29 -0.26 4.73 0.57
N HIS A 30 0.99 5.20 0.55
CA HIS A 30 1.37 6.46 -0.07
C HIS A 30 2.35 6.22 -1.21
N TYR A 31 2.24 6.99 -2.31
CA TYR A 31 3.04 6.78 -3.51
C TYR A 31 4.55 6.83 -3.25
N SER A 32 5.01 7.61 -2.26
CA SER A 32 6.43 7.73 -1.91
C SER A 32 7.04 6.40 -1.48
N ASN A 33 6.21 5.50 -0.95
CA ASN A 33 6.62 4.21 -0.39
C ASN A 33 6.54 3.08 -1.41
N ILE A 34 6.09 3.36 -2.64
CA ILE A 34 6.07 2.39 -3.73
C ILE A 34 7.48 2.28 -4.31
N SER A 35 8.01 1.06 -4.27
CA SER A 35 9.32 0.73 -4.80
C SER A 35 9.33 0.81 -6.33
N GLY A 36 10.49 1.22 -6.87
CA GLY A 36 10.72 1.34 -8.31
C GLY A 36 10.85 2.79 -8.81
N ASN A 37 11.20 2.90 -10.08
CA ASN A 37 11.40 4.15 -10.78
C ASN A 37 10.19 4.45 -11.68
N GLY A 38 9.88 5.73 -11.91
CA GLY A 38 8.79 6.15 -12.77
C GLY A 38 7.44 6.28 -12.04
N TYR A 39 6.35 5.88 -12.69
CA TYR A 39 4.99 6.09 -12.20
C TYR A 39 4.69 5.21 -10.97
N ARG A 40 4.35 5.86 -9.84
CA ARG A 40 4.14 5.23 -8.53
C ARG A 40 2.65 5.23 -8.20
N GLU A 41 1.93 4.33 -8.85
CA GLU A 41 0.53 4.04 -8.54
C GLU A 41 0.33 2.57 -8.23
N LEU A 42 -0.83 2.28 -7.66
CA LEU A 42 -1.34 0.93 -7.42
C LEU A 42 -2.71 0.81 -8.08
N ALA A 43 -3.00 -0.34 -8.68
CA ALA A 43 -4.32 -0.64 -9.22
C ALA A 43 -5.21 -1.29 -8.15
N GLU A 44 -6.51 -0.98 -8.14
CA GLU A 44 -7.47 -1.68 -7.28
C GLU A 44 -7.48 -3.18 -7.61
N GLY A 45 -7.46 -4.02 -6.58
CA GLY A 45 -7.34 -5.48 -6.69
C GLY A 45 -5.93 -6.00 -6.90
N GLU A 46 -4.92 -5.13 -7.06
CA GLU A 46 -3.53 -5.53 -7.24
C GLU A 46 -2.96 -6.19 -5.96
N LYS A 47 -2.19 -7.27 -6.14
CA LYS A 47 -1.47 -7.92 -5.04
C LYS A 47 -0.14 -7.22 -4.78
N VAL A 48 0.13 -6.94 -3.51
CA VAL A 48 1.33 -6.22 -3.09
C VAL A 48 1.94 -6.85 -1.85
N SER A 49 3.25 -6.70 -1.72
CA SER A 49 4.01 -7.01 -0.51
C SER A 49 4.60 -5.71 0.06
N PHE A 50 4.63 -5.58 1.38
CA PHE A 50 5.04 -4.34 2.05
C PHE A 50 5.47 -4.60 3.49
N ASP A 51 6.17 -3.64 4.09
CA ASP A 51 6.38 -3.62 5.53
C ASP A 51 5.31 -2.75 6.20
N VAL A 52 4.73 -3.25 7.29
CA VAL A 52 3.75 -2.48 8.08
C VAL A 52 4.48 -1.71 9.16
N THR A 53 4.34 -0.39 9.13
CA THR A 53 4.84 0.51 10.18
C THR A 53 3.69 1.29 10.80
N GLN A 54 3.93 1.94 11.95
CA GLN A 54 2.92 2.77 12.60
C GLN A 54 3.10 4.23 12.15
N GLY A 55 2.13 4.74 11.40
CA GLY A 55 2.05 6.15 11.00
C GLY A 55 1.17 6.98 11.93
N GLN A 56 1.10 8.28 11.64
CA GLN A 56 0.27 9.24 12.39
C GLN A 56 -1.23 8.93 12.36
N LYS A 57 -1.70 8.21 11.33
CA LYS A 57 -3.11 7.89 11.08
C LYS A 57 -3.45 6.41 11.24
N GLY A 58 -2.56 5.62 11.84
CA GLY A 58 -2.71 4.16 11.92
C GLY A 58 -1.62 3.42 11.15
N PRO A 59 -1.81 2.12 10.88
CA PRO A 59 -0.90 1.31 10.09
C PRO A 59 -0.64 1.92 8.71
N GLN A 60 0.62 1.98 8.29
CA GLN A 60 1.03 2.40 6.96
C GLN A 60 1.96 1.38 6.32
N ALA A 61 1.97 1.34 4.99
CA ALA A 61 2.79 0.47 4.19
C ALA A 61 4.06 1.20 3.74
N GLU A 62 5.20 0.57 3.99
CA GLU A 62 6.52 0.97 3.51
C GLU A 62 7.09 -0.11 2.59
N ASN A 63 8.09 0.27 1.76
CA ASN A 63 8.73 -0.64 0.81
C ASN A 63 7.73 -1.45 -0.03
N ILE A 64 6.68 -0.80 -0.53
CA ILE A 64 5.61 -1.49 -1.26
C ILE A 64 6.19 -2.02 -2.57
N VAL A 65 6.09 -3.32 -2.77
CA VAL A 65 6.49 -4.04 -3.98
C VAL A 65 5.23 -4.63 -4.61
N ARG A 66 5.06 -4.35 -5.90
CA ARG A 66 3.99 -4.88 -6.73
C ARG A 66 4.31 -6.34 -7.07
N GLY A 67 3.32 -7.23 -6.95
CA GLY A 67 3.45 -8.66 -7.23
C GLY A 67 3.60 -8.99 -8.70
#